data_AF-A0AA35ICD8-F1
#
_entry.id   AF-A0AA35ICD8-F1
#
_cell.length_a   1.000
_cell.length_b   1.000
_cell.length_c   1.000
_cell.angle_alpha   90.00
_cell.angle_beta   90.00
_cell.angle_gamma   90.00
#
_symmetry.space_group_name_H-M   'P 1'
#
loop_
_entity.id
_entity.type
_entity.pdbx_description
1 polymer ?
#
loop_
_entity_poly.entity_id
_entity_poly.type
_entity_poly.pdbx_seq_one_letter_code
_entity_poly.pdbx_strand_id
1 'polypeptide(L)'
;MIAEVFGIDCRGLNHRQICGRLVEHLIALKHAIGFHETLGLHGVRTADIPFLSQHAMDDPCILTNPRASSQRDVEVVYGEAL
;
A
#
# COMPACT_ATOMS: atom_id res chain seq x y z
N MET A 1 19.83 2.01 -0.37
CA MET A 1 18.40 2.28 -0.68
C MET A 1 17.55 1.16 -0.11
N ILE A 2 16.24 1.36 0.16
CA ILE A 2 15.37 0.32 0.74
C ILE A 2 15.43 -0.99 -0.07
N ALA A 3 15.36 -0.91 -1.41
CA ALA A 3 15.44 -2.08 -2.29
C ALA A 3 16.71 -2.94 -2.12
N GLU A 4 17.87 -2.30 -1.93
CA GLU A 4 19.14 -3.02 -1.73
C GLU A 4 19.18 -3.77 -0.39
N VAL A 5 18.51 -3.25 0.65
CA VAL A 5 18.37 -3.93 1.95
C VAL A 5 17.57 -5.23 1.79
N PHE A 6 16.59 -5.25 0.88
CA PHE A 6 15.86 -6.46 0.49
C PHE A 6 16.63 -7.36 -0.50
N GLY A 7 17.90 -7.05 -0.79
CA GLY A 7 18.74 -7.84 -1.70
C GLY A 7 18.40 -7.65 -3.19
N ILE A 8 17.65 -6.60 -3.55
CA ILE A 8 17.28 -6.32 -4.95
C ILE A 8 18.46 -5.65 -5.66
N ASP A 9 18.96 -6.27 -6.73
CA ASP A 9 19.98 -5.65 -7.58
C ASP A 9 19.40 -4.45 -8.34
N CYS A 10 19.90 -3.26 -7.98
CA CYS A 10 19.46 -1.97 -8.51
C CYS A 10 20.38 -1.42 -9.62
N ARG A 11 21.47 -2.12 -9.97
CA ARG A 11 22.45 -1.62 -10.95
C ARG A 11 21.81 -1.43 -12.32
N GLY A 12 22.05 -0.25 -12.91
CA GLY A 12 21.51 0.12 -14.24
C GLY A 12 20.02 0.41 -14.27
N LEU A 13 19.32 0.41 -13.14
CA LEU A 13 17.89 0.71 -13.05
C LEU A 13 17.64 2.19 -12.74
N ASN A 14 16.58 2.75 -13.31
CA ASN A 14 16.07 4.05 -12.91
C ASN A 14 15.14 3.94 -11.67
N HIS A 15 14.80 5.08 -11.07
CA HIS A 15 13.99 5.13 -9.86
C HIS A 15 12.64 4.41 -9.98
N ARG A 16 11.93 4.58 -11.11
CA ARG A 16 10.64 3.91 -11.34
C ARG A 16 10.78 2.39 -11.38
N GLN A 17 11.83 1.89 -12.01
CA GLN A 17 12.12 0.45 -12.07
C GLN A 17 12.47 -0.11 -10.68
N ILE A 18 13.26 0.63 -9.89
CA ILE A 18 13.60 0.24 -8.52
C ILE A 18 12.35 0.16 -7.64
N CYS A 19 11.48 1.18 -7.69
CA CYS A 19 10.22 1.17 -6.94
C CYS A 19 9.30 0.02 -7.36
N GLY A 20 9.18 -0.25 -8.66
CA GLY A 20 8.40 -1.38 -9.16
C GLY A 20 8.90 -2.72 -8.61
N ARG A 21 10.20 -2.99 -8.71
CA ARG A 21 10.80 -4.23 -8.17
C ARG A 21 10.63 -4.36 -6.65
N LEU A 22 10.72 -3.25 -5.91
CA LEU A 22 10.48 -3.26 -4.48
C LEU A 22 9.04 -3.64 -4.14
N VAL A 23 8.06 -3.05 -4.83
CA VAL A 23 6.64 -3.39 -4.63
C VAL A 23 6.36 -4.86 -4.97
N GLU A 24 6.86 -5.35 -6.10
CA GLU A 24 6.72 -6.76 -6.50
C GLU A 24 7.34 -7.71 -5.48
N HIS A 25 8.53 -7.38 -4.96
CA HIS A 25 9.19 -8.16 -3.92
C HIS A 25 8.36 -8.21 -2.63
N LEU A 26 7.78 -7.09 -2.19
CA LEU A 26 6.93 -7.04 -1.00
C LEU A 26 5.64 -7.85 -1.17
N ILE A 27 5.03 -7.82 -2.36
CA ILE A 27 3.87 -8.65 -2.70
C ILE A 27 4.24 -10.15 -2.68
N ALA A 28 5.37 -10.52 -3.30
CA ALA A 28 5.86 -11.90 -3.29
C ALA A 28 6.16 -12.39 -1.87
N LEU A 29 6.78 -11.54 -1.04
CA LEU A 29 7.04 -11.83 0.38
C LEU A 29 5.74 -12.05 1.16
N LYS A 30 4.76 -11.15 1.00
CA LYS A 30 3.41 -11.26 1.58
C LYS A 30 2.79 -12.62 1.27
N HIS A 31 2.87 -13.08 0.01
CA HIS A 31 2.36 -14.40 -0.38
C HIS A 31 3.19 -15.57 0.14
N ALA A 32 4.53 -15.46 0.14
CA ALA A 32 5.41 -16.53 0.61
C ALA A 32 5.20 -16.88 2.09
N ILE A 33 4.76 -15.91 2.90
CA ILE A 33 4.42 -16.11 4.32
C ILE A 33 2.95 -16.51 4.55
N GLY A 34 2.18 -16.76 3.49
CA GLY A 34 0.79 -17.20 3.56
C GLY A 34 -0.24 -16.08 3.74
N PHE A 35 0.15 -14.81 3.64
CA PHE A 35 -0.78 -13.69 3.75
C PHE A 35 -1.43 -13.40 2.39
N HIS A 36 -2.54 -14.07 2.08
CA HIS A 36 -3.30 -13.90 0.84
C HIS A 36 -4.56 -13.04 1.01
N GLU A 37 -4.72 -12.46 2.19
CA GLU A 37 -5.96 -11.82 2.59
C GLU A 37 -6.15 -10.45 1.92
N THR A 38 -7.43 -10.12 1.69
CA THR A 38 -7.95 -8.82 1.30
C THR A 38 -8.91 -8.33 2.38
N LEU A 39 -9.26 -7.05 2.38
CA LEU A 39 -10.23 -6.51 3.33
C LEU A 39 -11.62 -7.16 3.17
N GLY A 40 -11.98 -7.57 1.96
CA GLY A 40 -13.25 -8.25 1.69
C GLY A 40 -13.37 -9.60 2.41
N LEU A 41 -12.26 -10.34 2.56
CA LEU A 41 -12.23 -11.59 3.31
C LEU A 41 -12.49 -11.40 4.81
N HIS A 42 -12.26 -10.19 5.32
CA HIS A 42 -12.51 -9.78 6.70
C HIS A 42 -13.83 -9.03 6.88
N GLY A 43 -14.71 -9.04 5.86
CA GLY A 43 -16.06 -8.50 5.95
C GLY A 43 -16.22 -7.03 5.57
N VAL A 44 -15.16 -6.35 5.12
CA VAL A 44 -15.25 -4.98 4.61
C VAL A 44 -15.95 -4.97 3.26
N ARG A 45 -16.86 -4.02 3.08
CA ARG A 45 -17.62 -3.82 1.85
C ARG A 45 -17.27 -2.49 1.22
N THR A 46 -17.51 -2.36 -0.08
CA THR A 46 -17.36 -1.08 -0.80
C THR A 46 -18.18 0.05 -0.17
N ALA A 47 -19.33 -0.28 0.44
CA ALA A 47 -20.16 0.69 1.16
C ALA A 47 -19.50 1.26 2.43
N ASP A 48 -18.51 0.57 2.99
CA ASP A 48 -17.79 1.01 4.20
C ASP A 48 -16.64 1.99 3.87
N ILE A 49 -16.20 2.05 2.60
CA ILE A 49 -15.06 2.85 2.16
C ILE A 49 -15.18 4.33 2.56
N PRO A 50 -16.33 5.02 2.35
CA PRO A 50 -16.44 6.44 2.71
C PRO A 50 -16.25 6.66 4.22
N PHE A 51 -16.81 5.77 5.05
CA PHE A 51 -16.68 5.83 6.50
C PHE A 51 -15.22 5.59 6.95
N LEU A 52 -14.58 4.55 6.42
CA LEU A 52 -13.19 4.21 6.74
C LEU A 52 -12.21 5.30 6.29
N SER A 53 -12.46 5.90 5.13
CA SER A 53 -11.61 6.94 4.57
C SER A 53 -11.72 8.24 5.36
N GLN A 54 -12.92 8.61 5.81
CA GLN A 54 -13.10 9.74 6.72
C GLN A 54 -12.30 9.56 8.03
N HIS A 55 -12.38 8.38 8.65
CA HIS A 55 -11.63 8.11 9.88
C HIS A 55 -10.12 8.16 9.66
N ALA A 56 -9.63 7.67 8.52
CA ALA A 56 -8.21 7.77 8.17
C ALA A 56 -7.76 9.23 7.97
N MET A 57 -8.63 10.11 7.48
CA MET A 57 -8.32 11.55 7.37
C MET A 57 -8.22 12.25 8.72
N ASP A 58 -8.90 11.75 9.73
CA ASP A 58 -8.88 12.29 11.09
C ASP A 58 -7.73 11.70 11.95
N ASP A 59 -7.05 10.67 11.46
CA ASP A 59 -5.91 10.06 12.14
C ASP A 59 -4.65 10.93 12.00
N PRO A 60 -3.98 11.33 13.10
CA PRO A 60 -2.78 12.18 13.04
C PRO A 60 -1.63 11.61 12.20
N CYS A 61 -1.57 10.28 11.98
CA CYS A 61 -0.54 9.67 11.15
C CYS A 61 -0.59 10.19 9.71
N ILE A 62 -1.76 10.61 9.21
CA ILE A 62 -1.94 11.09 7.83
C ILE A 62 -1.14 12.37 7.56
N LEU A 63 -0.89 13.18 8.60
CA LEU A 63 -0.10 14.41 8.51
C LEU A 63 1.38 14.14 8.17
N THR A 64 1.86 12.94 8.50
CA THR A 64 3.25 12.51 8.27
C THR A 64 3.41 11.67 7.01
N ASN A 65 2.32 11.38 6.28
CA ASN A 65 2.42 10.69 5.00
C ASN A 65 3.27 11.54 4.04
N PRO A 66 4.37 11.01 3.46
CA PRO A 66 5.28 11.81 2.62
C PRO A 66 4.62 12.38 1.36
N ARG A 67 3.43 11.87 1.01
CA ARG A 67 2.53 12.44 0.02
C ARG A 67 1.28 12.96 0.72
N ALA A 68 0.98 14.24 0.55
CA ALA A 68 -0.31 14.77 1.00
C ALA A 68 -1.45 14.01 0.29
N SER A 69 -2.36 13.44 1.08
CA SER A 69 -3.47 12.62 0.60
C SER A 69 -4.78 13.37 0.81
N SER A 70 -5.64 13.35 -0.20
CA SER A 70 -7.05 13.70 -0.04
C SER A 70 -7.84 12.47 0.42
N GLN A 71 -9.05 12.69 0.93
CA GLN A 71 -9.98 11.58 1.24
C GLN A 71 -10.18 10.67 0.03
N ARG A 72 -10.27 11.25 -1.17
CA ARG A 72 -10.46 10.47 -2.40
C ARG A 72 -9.27 9.57 -2.72
N ASP A 73 -8.04 10.01 -2.44
CA ASP A 73 -6.85 9.17 -2.59
C ASP A 73 -6.91 7.97 -1.65
N VAL A 74 -7.36 8.18 -0.41
CA VAL A 74 -7.52 7.11 0.60
C VAL A 74 -8.62 6.12 0.20
N GLU A 75 -9.74 6.62 -0.34
CA GLU A 75 -10.81 5.75 -0.85
C GLU A 75 -10.33 4.81 -1.96
N VAL A 76 -9.46 5.28 -2.85
CA VAL A 76 -8.86 4.46 -3.91
C VAL A 76 -8.01 3.34 -3.29
N VAL A 77 -7.18 3.67 -2.29
CA VAL A 77 -6.34 2.66 -1.60
C VAL A 77 -7.20 1.60 -0.91
N TYR A 78 -8.28 1.98 -0.22
CA TYR A 78 -9.22 1.01 0.35
C TYR A 78 -9.90 0.17 -0.73
N GLY A 79 -10.26 0.76 -1.86
CA GLY A 79 -10.84 0.06 -2.99
C GLY A 79 -9.90 -0.97 -3.63
N GLU A 80 -8.62 -0.67 -3.75
CA GLU A 80 -7.59 -1.60 -4.24
C GLU A 80 -7.28 -2.73 -3.26
N ALA A 81 -7.58 -2.54 -1.98
CA ALA A 81 -7.34 -3.53 -0.91
C ALA A 81 -8.52 -4.50 -0.67
N LEU A 82 -9.66 -4.30 -1.34
CA LEU A 82 -10.84 -5.20 -1.30
C LEU A 82 -10.62 -6.44 -2.18
#